data_AF-Q846Q9-F1
#
_entry.id   AF-Q846Q9-F1
#
_cell.length_a   1.000
_cell.length_b   1.000
_cell.length_c   1.000
_cell.angle_alpha   90.00
_cell.angle_beta   90.00
_cell.angle_gamma   90.00
#
_symmetry.space_group_name_H-M   'P 1'
#
loop_
_entity.id
_entity.type
_entity.pdbx_description
1 polymer ?
#
loop_
_entity_poly.entity_id
_entity_poly.type
_entity_poly.pdbx_seq_one_letter_code
_entity_poly.pdbx_strand_id
1 'polypeptide(L)'
;FVVLTFDASGRLLWGKELPGVKGRITSVTVGADGTLVAAGDFIGLLVWGDASLGSSGAFVLTAGADGSVGWVRQPLCGPVTELGASVAVEDAGGVAVTCGSVLTRYAASGAWLGEQTLEAQPCASGVCSLTTAGVATVPGRGLAVTGWQRDGAGDTWNQDAFLRLVVP
;
A
#
# COMPACT_ATOMS: atom_id res chain seq x y z
N PHE A 1 -10.52 3.62 -12.50
CA PHE A 1 -11.25 3.80 -11.21
C PHE A 1 -11.36 5.29 -10.90
N VAL A 2 -12.14 5.69 -9.89
CA VAL A 2 -12.31 7.11 -9.49
C VAL A 2 -11.77 7.35 -8.09
N VAL A 3 -11.24 8.55 -7.86
CA VAL A 3 -10.98 9.09 -6.51
C VAL A 3 -12.00 10.19 -6.28
N LEU A 4 -12.82 10.03 -5.25
CA LEU A 4 -13.91 10.95 -4.91
C LEU A 4 -13.74 11.40 -3.46
N THR A 5 -13.99 12.67 -3.20
CA THR A 5 -14.05 13.20 -1.83
C THR A 5 -15.43 13.77 -1.57
N PHE A 6 -15.91 13.56 -0.34
CA PHE A 6 -17.22 14.02 0.10
C PHE A 6 -17.05 14.82 1.37
N ASP A 7 -17.90 15.83 1.59
CA ASP A 7 -18.03 16.44 2.91
C ASP A 7 -18.81 15.53 3.87
N ALA A 8 -18.88 15.92 5.14
CA ALA A 8 -19.56 15.15 6.18
C ALA A 8 -21.08 14.96 5.93
N SER A 9 -21.68 15.76 5.04
CA SER A 9 -23.08 15.58 4.63
C SER A 9 -23.26 14.60 3.46
N GLY A 10 -22.15 14.09 2.91
CA GLY A 10 -22.15 13.21 1.75
C GLY A 10 -22.17 13.95 0.41
N ARG A 11 -21.96 15.28 0.39
CA ARG A 11 -21.89 16.04 -0.86
C ARG A 11 -20.50 15.91 -1.47
N LEU A 12 -20.45 15.59 -2.76
CA LEU A 12 -19.20 15.52 -3.53
C LEU A 12 -18.48 16.88 -3.49
N LEU A 13 -17.25 16.89 -3.00
CA LEU A 13 -16.36 18.05 -3.02
C LEU A 13 -15.58 18.09 -4.32
N TRP A 14 -14.94 16.97 -4.69
CA TRP A 14 -14.31 16.80 -5.99
C TRP A 14 -14.22 15.32 -6.36
N GLY A 15 -14.02 15.07 -7.66
CA GLY A 15 -13.78 13.74 -8.18
C GLY A 15 -12.78 13.75 -9.33
N LYS A 16 -11.93 12.73 -9.40
CA LYS A 16 -11.02 12.51 -10.51
C LYS A 16 -11.12 11.08 -11.01
N GLU A 17 -11.38 10.94 -12.30
CA GLU A 17 -11.37 9.65 -12.97
C GLU A 17 -9.96 9.33 -13.47
N LEU A 18 -9.56 8.07 -13.32
CA LEU A 18 -8.42 7.48 -14.03
C LEU A 18 -8.98 6.56 -15.13
N PRO A 19 -9.15 7.09 -16.36
CA PRO A 19 -9.79 6.36 -17.45
C PRO A 19 -8.90 5.21 -17.93
N GLY A 20 -9.52 4.12 -18.39
CA GLY A 20 -8.82 2.96 -18.95
C GLY A 20 -8.11 2.06 -17.93
N VAL A 21 -8.03 2.47 -16.66
CA VAL A 21 -7.42 1.68 -15.59
C VAL A 21 -8.44 0.76 -14.95
N LYS A 22 -8.25 -0.55 -15.13
CA LYS A 22 -8.90 -1.59 -14.31
C LYS A 22 -8.07 -1.79 -13.06
N GLY A 23 -8.70 -1.87 -11.89
CA GLY A 23 -7.95 -2.01 -10.65
C GLY A 23 -8.83 -1.88 -9.43
N ARG A 24 -8.21 -2.00 -8.25
CA ARG A 24 -8.85 -1.88 -6.96
C ARG A 24 -8.03 -0.96 -6.06
N ILE A 25 -8.70 -0.08 -5.34
CA ILE A 25 -8.13 0.62 -4.18
C ILE A 25 -8.33 -0.31 -2.99
N THR A 26 -7.24 -0.72 -2.35
CA THR A 26 -7.25 -1.63 -1.20
C THR A 26 -6.96 -0.92 0.11
N SER A 27 -6.40 0.30 0.06
CA SER A 27 -6.13 1.08 1.25
C SER A 27 -6.12 2.58 0.95
N VAL A 28 -6.60 3.37 1.91
CA VAL A 28 -6.60 4.83 1.88
C VAL A 28 -6.23 5.35 3.26
N THR A 29 -5.51 6.47 3.29
CA THR A 29 -5.16 7.17 4.53
C THR A 29 -4.98 8.67 4.26
N VAL A 30 -4.89 9.45 5.33
CA VAL A 30 -4.75 10.91 5.28
C VAL A 30 -3.59 11.34 6.16
N GLY A 31 -2.69 12.14 5.60
CA GLY A 31 -1.61 12.79 6.33
C GLY A 31 -2.09 13.95 7.21
N ALA A 32 -1.29 14.35 8.18
CA ALA A 32 -1.62 15.44 9.09
C ALA A 32 -1.80 16.81 8.38
N ASP A 33 -1.20 16.96 7.20
CA ASP A 33 -1.32 18.13 6.30
C ASP A 33 -2.56 18.08 5.40
N GLY A 34 -3.37 17.01 5.48
CA GLY A 34 -4.53 16.78 4.62
C GLY A 34 -4.19 16.09 3.29
N THR A 35 -2.94 15.68 3.06
CA THR A 35 -2.57 14.87 1.89
C THR A 35 -3.31 13.53 1.94
N LEU A 36 -4.06 13.23 0.90
CA LEU A 36 -4.70 11.93 0.71
C LEU A 36 -3.71 10.97 0.07
N VAL A 37 -3.63 9.77 0.61
CA VAL A 37 -2.78 8.70 0.06
C VAL A 37 -3.64 7.47 -0.18
N ALA A 38 -3.54 6.91 -1.37
CA ALA A 38 -4.28 5.71 -1.75
C ALA A 38 -3.33 4.67 -2.35
N ALA A 39 -3.57 3.40 -2.01
CA ALA A 39 -2.84 2.27 -2.54
C ALA A 39 -3.79 1.21 -3.07
N GLY A 40 -3.29 0.42 -4.03
CA GLY A 40 -4.12 -0.53 -4.74
C GLY A 40 -3.35 -1.35 -5.75
N ASP A 41 -4.09 -2.05 -6.58
CA ASP A 41 -3.61 -2.77 -7.75
C ASP A 41 -4.27 -2.24 -9.02
N PHE A 42 -3.54 -2.28 -10.13
CA PHE A 42 -4.03 -1.85 -11.43
C PHE A 42 -3.59 -2.79 -12.55
N ILE A 43 -4.35 -2.82 -13.63
CA ILE A 43 -4.05 -3.48 -14.90
C ILE A 43 -4.13 -2.44 -16.01
N GLY A 44 -3.09 -2.38 -16.85
CA GLY A 44 -2.99 -1.46 -17.98
C GLY A 44 -2.02 -0.31 -17.71
N LEU A 45 -2.34 0.86 -18.26
CA LEU A 45 -1.55 2.10 -18.10
C LEU A 45 -2.25 2.99 -17.06
N LEU A 46 -1.58 3.25 -15.94
CA LEU A 46 -2.06 4.22 -14.95
C LEU A 46 -1.36 5.56 -15.19
N VAL A 47 -2.15 6.62 -15.39
CA VAL A 47 -1.65 7.99 -15.57
C VAL A 47 -2.12 8.86 -14.41
N TRP A 48 -1.18 9.57 -13.79
CA TRP A 48 -1.44 10.48 -12.68
C TRP A 48 -0.58 11.74 -12.82
N GLY A 49 -1.20 12.82 -13.31
CA GLY A 49 -0.46 14.02 -13.71
C GLY A 49 0.47 13.72 -14.88
N ASP A 50 1.72 14.14 -14.75
CA ASP A 50 2.76 13.92 -15.76
C ASP A 50 3.46 12.55 -15.61
N ALA A 51 3.12 11.78 -14.57
CA ALA A 51 3.68 10.47 -14.31
C ALA A 51 2.78 9.35 -14.85
N SER A 52 3.41 8.27 -15.31
CA SER A 52 2.69 7.05 -15.69
C SER A 52 3.39 5.79 -15.16
N LEU A 53 2.57 4.79 -14.84
CA LEU A 53 3.00 3.43 -14.49
C LEU A 53 2.48 2.46 -15.54
N GLY A 54 3.37 1.59 -16.05
CA GLY A 54 3.04 0.61 -17.09
C GLY A 54 2.79 -0.80 -16.55
N SER A 55 2.24 -1.65 -17.42
CA SER A 55 2.23 -3.12 -17.36
C SER A 55 1.37 -3.85 -16.32
N SER A 56 0.77 -3.16 -15.33
CA SER A 56 0.06 -3.71 -14.14
C SER A 56 0.94 -3.89 -12.91
N GLY A 57 0.31 -3.87 -11.73
CA GLY A 57 0.98 -4.08 -10.46
C GLY A 57 0.33 -3.31 -9.32
N ALA A 58 1.01 -3.27 -8.17
CA ALA A 58 0.62 -2.40 -7.08
C ALA A 58 0.94 -0.93 -7.42
N PHE A 59 0.18 -0.02 -6.83
CA PHE A 59 0.49 1.40 -6.88
C PHE A 59 0.23 2.04 -5.51
N VAL A 60 0.87 3.19 -5.32
CA VAL A 60 0.53 4.18 -4.33
C VAL A 60 0.51 5.55 -4.99
N LEU A 61 -0.52 6.35 -4.70
CA LEU A 61 -0.64 7.71 -5.21
C LEU A 61 -1.00 8.68 -4.10
N THR A 62 -0.67 9.95 -4.32
CA THR A 62 -1.02 11.05 -3.42
C THR A 62 -1.83 12.13 -4.14
N ALA A 63 -2.73 12.77 -3.39
CA ALA A 63 -3.53 13.91 -3.84
C ALA A 63 -3.69 14.92 -2.70
N GLY A 64 -3.81 16.20 -3.01
CA GLY A 64 -4.23 17.19 -2.02
C GLY A 64 -5.70 17.03 -1.65
N ALA A 65 -6.10 17.58 -0.49
CA ALA A 65 -7.49 17.60 -0.05
C ALA A 65 -8.44 18.34 -1.01
N ASP A 66 -7.90 19.22 -1.86
CA ASP A 66 -8.59 19.96 -2.92
C ASP A 66 -8.62 19.22 -4.28
N GLY A 67 -8.00 18.04 -4.36
CA GLY A 67 -7.89 17.25 -5.59
C GLY A 67 -6.67 17.60 -6.44
N SER A 68 -5.77 18.45 -5.95
CA SER A 68 -4.47 18.68 -6.58
C SER A 68 -3.68 17.36 -6.70
N VAL A 69 -2.97 17.23 -7.82
CA VAL A 69 -2.25 16.00 -8.17
C VAL A 69 -0.93 15.96 -7.42
N GLY A 70 -0.73 14.91 -6.63
CA GLY A 70 0.57 14.58 -6.04
C GLY A 70 1.39 13.65 -6.94
N TRP A 71 2.10 12.71 -6.33
CA TRP A 71 2.94 11.75 -7.04
C TRP A 71 2.27 10.37 -7.12
N VAL A 72 2.79 9.51 -8.00
CA VAL A 72 2.43 8.09 -8.08
C VAL A 72 3.69 7.22 -8.13
N ARG A 73 3.70 6.08 -7.44
CA ARG A 73 4.80 5.11 -7.42
C ARG A 73 4.29 3.68 -7.45
N GLN A 74 5.14 2.77 -7.89
CA GLN A 74 4.89 1.33 -7.92
C GLN A 74 5.80 0.66 -6.87
N PRO A 75 5.26 0.23 -5.72
CA PRO A 75 6.03 -0.47 -4.70
C PRO A 75 6.36 -1.90 -5.17
N LEU A 76 7.43 -2.46 -4.60
CA LEU A 76 7.69 -3.89 -4.75
C LEU A 76 6.73 -4.68 -3.85
N CYS A 77 6.36 -5.87 -4.31
CA CYS A 77 5.50 -6.77 -3.55
C CYS A 77 6.16 -8.11 -3.20
N GLY A 78 7.34 -8.40 -3.76
CA GLY A 78 7.94 -9.72 -3.68
C GLY A 78 7.27 -10.75 -4.59
N PRO A 79 7.58 -12.05 -4.41
CA PRO A 79 7.22 -13.11 -5.35
C PRO A 79 5.76 -13.55 -5.27
N VAL A 80 5.05 -13.25 -4.18
CA VAL A 80 3.67 -13.70 -3.93
C VAL A 80 2.81 -12.50 -3.57
N THR A 81 1.73 -12.30 -4.31
CA THR A 81 0.75 -11.23 -4.07
C THR A 81 -0.66 -11.79 -4.13
N GLU A 82 -1.21 -12.13 -2.96
CA GLU A 82 -2.61 -12.54 -2.84
C GLU A 82 -3.53 -11.35 -2.46
N LEU A 83 -2.96 -10.29 -1.88
CA LEU A 83 -3.64 -9.05 -1.52
C LEU A 83 -3.06 -7.83 -2.23
N GLY A 84 -3.90 -6.81 -2.40
CA GLY A 84 -3.46 -5.49 -2.84
C GLY A 84 -2.68 -4.75 -1.74
N ALA A 85 -1.97 -3.70 -2.15
CA ALA A 85 -1.10 -2.94 -1.26
C ALA A 85 -1.88 -2.22 -0.14
N SER A 86 -1.23 -2.04 1.00
CA SER A 86 -1.73 -1.25 2.13
C SER A 86 -0.79 -0.08 2.43
N VAL A 87 -1.33 1.03 2.92
CA VAL A 87 -0.57 2.27 3.10
C VAL A 87 -0.80 2.93 4.46
N ALA A 88 0.26 3.52 5.01
CA ALA A 88 0.23 4.38 6.18
C ALA A 88 1.10 5.63 5.96
N VAL A 89 0.75 6.73 6.63
CA VAL A 89 1.51 7.99 6.60
C VAL A 89 2.23 8.18 7.92
N GLU A 90 3.56 8.27 7.85
CA GLU A 90 4.50 8.54 8.94
C GLU A 90 4.46 10.03 9.35
N ASP A 91 4.86 10.34 10.59
CA ASP A 91 4.68 11.68 11.20
C ASP A 91 5.27 12.83 10.37
N ALA A 92 6.35 12.57 9.61
CA ALA A 92 6.99 13.54 8.73
C ALA A 92 6.34 13.64 7.32
N GLY A 93 5.16 13.04 7.11
CA GLY A 93 4.51 12.91 5.81
C GLY A 93 5.10 11.80 4.93
N GLY A 94 6.03 11.00 5.46
CA GLY A 94 6.54 9.82 4.77
C GLY A 94 5.42 8.81 4.52
N VAL A 95 5.54 8.03 3.44
CA VAL A 95 4.53 7.04 3.05
C VAL A 95 5.15 5.65 3.13
N ALA A 96 4.60 4.83 4.02
CA ALA A 96 4.94 3.43 4.16
C ALA A 96 3.91 2.57 3.44
N VAL A 97 4.37 1.68 2.56
CA VAL A 97 3.52 0.80 1.76
C VAL A 97 3.92 -0.64 1.99
N THR A 98 2.96 -1.50 2.33
CA THR A 98 3.17 -2.95 2.37
C THR A 98 2.47 -3.62 1.20
N CYS A 99 3.17 -4.49 0.48
CA CYS A 99 2.60 -5.30 -0.58
C CYS A 99 3.26 -6.67 -0.58
N GLY A 100 2.48 -7.76 -0.70
CA GLY A 100 3.01 -9.12 -0.56
C GLY A 100 3.84 -9.26 0.72
N SER A 101 5.15 -9.50 0.62
CA SER A 101 6.04 -9.59 1.78
C SER A 101 6.96 -8.37 1.96
N VAL A 102 6.74 -7.28 1.24
CA VAL A 102 7.68 -6.15 1.18
C VAL A 102 7.06 -4.91 1.80
N LEU A 103 7.88 -4.21 2.60
CA LEU A 103 7.64 -2.85 3.08
C LEU A 103 8.51 -1.88 2.27
N THR A 104 7.88 -0.94 1.56
CA THR A 104 8.55 0.15 0.85
C THR A 104 8.27 1.46 1.56
N ARG A 105 9.29 2.32 1.72
CA ARG A 105 9.13 3.67 2.26
C ARG A 105 9.44 4.73 1.21
N TYR A 106 8.60 5.76 1.17
CA TYR A 106 8.78 6.95 0.36
C TYR A 106 8.79 8.19 1.26
N ALA A 107 9.57 9.21 0.89
CA ALA A 107 9.46 10.54 1.47
C ALA A 107 8.12 11.18 1.09
N ALA A 108 7.72 12.25 1.77
CA ALA A 108 6.55 13.04 1.41
C ALA A 108 6.58 13.52 -0.05
N SER A 109 7.78 13.78 -0.60
CA SER A 109 8.00 14.14 -2.01
C SER A 109 7.82 12.98 -3.01
N GLY A 110 7.64 11.74 -2.53
CA GLY A 110 7.62 10.53 -3.34
C GLY A 110 9.01 10.03 -3.73
N ALA A 111 10.07 10.57 -3.13
CA ALA A 111 11.42 10.00 -3.26
C ALA A 111 11.48 8.65 -2.53
N TRP A 112 12.09 7.65 -3.15
CA TRP A 112 12.28 6.33 -2.52
C TRP A 112 13.28 6.42 -1.38
N LEU A 113 12.92 5.88 -0.21
CA LEU A 113 13.76 5.87 0.99
C LEU A 113 14.36 4.50 1.28
N GLY A 114 13.70 3.42 0.85
CA GLY A 114 14.18 2.07 1.10
C GLY A 114 13.09 1.01 1.00
N GLU A 115 13.54 -0.24 0.98
CA GLU A 115 12.71 -1.44 0.96
C GLU A 115 13.21 -2.44 1.99
N GLN A 116 12.28 -3.17 2.60
CA GLN A 116 12.55 -4.23 3.55
C GLN A 116 11.64 -5.42 3.24
N THR A 117 12.23 -6.58 2.99
CA THR A 117 11.49 -7.85 2.96
C THR A 117 11.17 -8.29 4.38
N LEU A 118 9.90 -8.55 4.65
CA LEU A 118 9.43 -9.11 5.91
C LEU A 118 9.49 -10.63 5.84
N GLU A 119 10.48 -11.20 6.52
CA GLU A 119 10.73 -12.64 6.48
C GLU A 119 9.64 -13.45 7.19
N ALA A 120 9.26 -14.57 6.59
CA ALA A 120 8.48 -15.59 7.29
C ALA A 120 9.31 -16.20 8.43
N GLN A 121 8.66 -16.50 9.55
CA GLN A 121 9.28 -17.32 10.59
C GLN A 121 9.46 -18.75 10.07
N PRO A 122 10.49 -19.49 10.52
CA PRO A 122 10.64 -20.90 10.21
C PRO A 122 9.35 -21.68 10.54
N CYS A 123 8.96 -22.56 9.63
CA CYS A 123 7.74 -23.37 9.71
C CYS A 123 8.07 -24.86 9.47
N ALA A 124 7.16 -25.76 9.83
CA ALA A 124 7.46 -27.19 9.91
C ALA A 124 7.76 -27.81 8.53
N SER A 125 7.10 -27.36 7.47
CA SER A 125 7.34 -27.87 6.11
C SER A 125 8.66 -27.37 5.49
N GLY A 126 9.27 -26.31 6.03
CA GLY A 126 10.36 -25.59 5.39
C GLY A 126 9.94 -24.75 4.18
N VAL A 127 8.66 -24.77 3.80
CA VAL A 127 8.08 -23.94 2.74
C VAL A 127 7.17 -22.90 3.38
N CYS A 128 7.76 -21.76 3.73
CA CYS A 128 7.09 -20.70 4.47
C CYS A 128 6.96 -19.45 3.60
N SER A 129 5.77 -18.88 3.55
CA SER A 129 5.54 -17.58 2.88
C SER A 129 4.82 -16.62 3.81
N LEU A 130 5.04 -15.33 3.58
CA LEU A 130 4.41 -14.26 4.32
C LEU A 130 3.68 -13.33 3.36
N THR A 131 2.51 -12.86 3.75
CA THR A 131 1.78 -11.81 3.04
C THR A 131 1.21 -10.81 4.02
N THR A 132 1.45 -9.52 3.77
CA THR A 132 0.91 -8.40 4.52
C THR A 132 -0.52 -8.12 4.07
N ALA A 133 -1.37 -7.74 5.03
CA ALA A 133 -2.74 -7.32 4.79
C ALA A 133 -3.00 -5.86 5.18
N GLY A 134 -2.24 -5.32 6.13
CA GLY A 134 -2.43 -3.98 6.64
C GLY A 134 -1.16 -3.38 7.20
N VAL A 135 -1.07 -2.05 7.14
CA VAL A 135 -0.03 -1.29 7.81
C VAL A 135 -0.64 -0.06 8.49
N ALA A 136 -0.16 0.25 9.68
CA ALA A 136 -0.51 1.44 10.42
C ALA A 136 0.73 2.01 11.11
N THR A 137 0.79 3.33 11.25
CA THR A 137 1.83 3.96 12.06
C THR A 137 1.57 3.74 13.54
N VAL A 138 2.66 3.49 14.27
CA VAL A 138 2.68 3.48 15.73
C VAL A 138 3.53 4.69 16.15
N PRO A 139 2.89 5.81 16.54
CA PRO A 139 3.59 7.06 16.82
C PRO A 139 4.78 6.86 17.76
N GLY A 140 5.94 7.37 17.34
CA GLY A 140 7.20 7.26 18.09
C GLY A 140 7.77 5.84 18.24
N ARG A 141 7.22 4.82 17.56
CA ARG A 141 7.68 3.42 17.67
C ARG A 141 7.96 2.73 16.34
N GLY A 142 7.29 3.11 15.26
CA GLY A 142 7.49 2.51 13.93
C GLY A 142 6.17 2.16 13.25
N LEU A 143 6.08 0.98 12.65
CA LEU A 143 4.94 0.53 11.86
C LEU A 143 4.37 -0.77 12.42
N ALA A 144 3.07 -0.82 12.67
CA ALA A 144 2.34 -2.05 12.90
C ALA A 144 1.94 -2.65 11.54
N VAL A 145 2.36 -3.88 11.28
CA VAL A 145 2.04 -4.62 10.06
C VAL A 145 1.24 -5.86 10.43
N THR A 146 0.10 -6.05 9.78
CA THR A 146 -0.73 -7.25 9.90
C THR A 146 -0.64 -8.07 8.63
N GLY A 147 -1.01 -9.33 8.73
CA GLY A 147 -1.02 -10.24 7.59
C GLY A 147 -1.14 -11.68 8.04
N TRP A 148 -0.62 -12.58 7.21
CA TRP A 148 -0.53 -13.98 7.54
C TRP A 148 0.76 -14.61 7.06
N GLN A 149 1.09 -15.72 7.70
CA GLN A 149 2.13 -16.63 7.29
C GLN A 149 1.50 -17.97 6.90
N ARG A 150 1.97 -18.55 5.80
CA ARG A 150 1.57 -19.88 5.34
C ARG A 150 2.70 -20.88 5.59
N ASP A 151 2.33 -22.05 6.10
CA ASP A 151 3.18 -23.25 6.19
C ASP A 151 2.66 -24.29 5.18
N GLY A 152 3.48 -24.61 4.16
CA GLY A 152 3.15 -25.58 3.12
C GLY A 152 2.82 -24.94 1.76
N ALA A 153 2.63 -25.81 0.75
CA ALA A 153 2.35 -25.43 -0.64
C ALA A 153 1.11 -26.16 -1.19
N GLY A 154 0.55 -25.67 -2.30
CA GLY A 154 -0.63 -26.28 -2.93
C GLY A 154 -1.88 -26.18 -2.06
N ASP A 155 -2.62 -27.29 -1.96
CA ASP A 155 -3.90 -27.38 -1.22
C ASP A 155 -3.76 -27.82 0.24
N THR A 156 -2.55 -28.22 0.65
CA THR A 156 -2.26 -28.63 2.03
C THR A 156 -1.43 -27.55 2.71
N TRP A 157 -2.10 -26.60 3.35
CA TRP A 157 -1.44 -25.52 4.07
C TRP A 157 -2.15 -25.20 5.38
N ASN A 158 -1.36 -24.70 6.34
CA ASN A 158 -1.85 -23.99 7.51
C ASN A 158 -1.51 -22.50 7.39
N GLN A 159 -2.36 -21.64 7.95
CA GLN A 159 -2.18 -20.19 7.89
C GLN A 159 -2.41 -19.58 9.27
N ASP A 160 -1.44 -18.79 9.70
CA ASP A 160 -1.49 -18.06 10.96
C ASP A 160 -1.52 -16.55 10.68
N ALA A 161 -2.49 -15.86 11.27
CA ALA A 161 -2.50 -14.42 11.26
C ALA A 161 -1.37 -13.85 12.13
N PHE A 162 -0.81 -12.71 11.74
CA PHE A 162 0.18 -12.00 12.55
C PHE A 162 -0.17 -10.53 12.73
N LEU A 163 0.36 -9.97 13.82
CA LEU A 163 0.59 -8.55 14.03
C LEU A 163 2.06 -8.38 14.42
N ARG A 164 2.81 -7.58 13.67
CA ARG A 164 4.23 -7.33 13.88
C ARG A 164 4.49 -5.84 14.03
N LEU A 165 5.39 -5.46 14.92
CA LEU A 165 5.91 -4.11 15.01
C LEU A 165 7.25 -4.06 14.27
N VAL A 166 7.33 -3.25 13.22
CA VAL A 166 8.55 -2.95 12.46
C VAL A 166 9.10 -1.63 12.98
N VAL A 167 10.23 -1.69 13.66
CA VAL A 167 10.93 -0.52 14.20
C VAL A 167 11.97 -0.01 13.18
N PRO A 168 12.38 1.27 13.23
CA PRO A 168 13.44 1.82 12.38
C PRO A 168 14.80 1.12 12.55
#